data_AF-A0A9X2N8U1-F1
#
_entry.id   AF-A0A9X2N8U1-F1
#
_cell.length_a   1.000
_cell.length_b   1.000
_cell.length_c   1.000
_cell.angle_alpha   90.00
_cell.angle_beta   90.00
_cell.angle_gamma   90.00
#
_symmetry.space_group_name_H-M   'P 1'
#
loop_
_entity.id
_entity.type
_entity.pdbx_description
1 polymer ?
#
loop_
_entity_poly.entity_id
_entity_poly.type
_entity_poly.pdbx_seq_one_letter_code
_entity_poly.pdbx_strand_id
1 'polypeptide(L)'
;MGTSGVSKRRLLWAAGLCLLPWIAVLATTLPDTAVAQHWRLAWTGFDAAEALGLLVTAWLLARTDPRAPLAATATATLLLADAWFDVTTAGSDVGLSLLMAALEVPLALVCLSVARAVPAHV
;
A
#
# COMPACT_ATOMS: atom_id res chain seq x y z
N MET A 1 8.49 25.89 -22.33
CA MET A 1 7.80 25.36 -21.14
C MET A 1 7.50 23.86 -21.37
N GLY A 2 8.45 22.95 -21.11
CA GLY A 2 8.29 21.52 -21.48
C GLY A 2 9.32 20.52 -20.92
N THR A 3 10.24 20.93 -20.05
CA THR A 3 11.35 20.10 -19.56
C THR A 3 11.08 19.39 -18.22
N SER A 4 10.06 19.83 -17.47
CA SER A 4 9.77 19.32 -16.12
C SER A 4 9.28 17.86 -16.10
N GLY A 5 8.43 17.47 -17.07
CA GLY A 5 7.90 16.10 -17.17
C GLY A 5 8.95 15.05 -17.56
N VAL A 6 9.89 15.42 -18.44
CA VAL A 6 11.00 14.54 -18.85
C VAL A 6 11.99 14.33 -17.70
N SER A 7 12.24 15.36 -16.89
CA SER A 7 13.10 15.28 -15.70
C SER A 7 12.51 14.35 -14.63
N LYS A 8 11.22 14.49 -14.29
CA LYS A 8 10.54 13.61 -13.32
C LYS A 8 10.53 12.15 -13.76
N ARG A 9 10.22 11.88 -15.04
CA ARG A 9 10.25 10.52 -15.58
C ARG A 9 11.64 9.89 -15.45
N ARG A 10 12.69 10.61 -15.84
CA ARG A 10 14.07 10.14 -15.71
C ARG A 10 14.45 9.89 -14.25
N LEU A 11 14.02 10.77 -13.34
CA LEU A 11 14.23 10.59 -11.90
C LEU A 11 13.58 9.31 -11.38
N LEU A 12 12.31 9.04 -11.73
CA LEU A 12 11.61 7.83 -11.31
C LEU A 12 12.27 6.56 -11.85
N TRP A 13 12.69 6.55 -13.12
CA TRP A 13 13.45 5.44 -13.69
C TRP A 13 14.78 5.22 -12.98
N ALA A 14 15.53 6.29 -12.75
CA ALA A 14 16.80 6.21 -12.04
C ALA A 14 16.62 5.68 -10.62
N ALA A 15 15.66 6.23 -9.86
CA ALA A 15 15.36 5.78 -8.50
C ALA A 15 14.95 4.30 -8.46
N GLY A 16 14.07 3.85 -9.36
CA GLY A 16 13.66 2.45 -9.44
C GLY A 16 14.81 1.51 -9.78
N LEU A 17 15.65 1.87 -10.75
CA LEU A 17 16.82 1.05 -11.12
C LEU A 17 17.88 1.03 -10.01
N CYS A 18 18.09 2.14 -9.30
CA CYS A 18 18.99 2.21 -8.15
C CYS A 18 18.52 1.35 -6.97
N LEU A 19 17.22 1.11 -6.82
CA LEU A 19 16.70 0.24 -5.76
C LEU A 19 17.00 -1.24 -5.99
N LEU A 20 17.12 -1.70 -7.25
CA LEU A 20 17.37 -3.11 -7.56
C LEU A 20 18.66 -3.68 -6.92
N PRO A 21 19.85 -3.05 -7.04
CA PRO A 21 21.04 -3.55 -6.37
C PRO A 21 20.92 -3.47 -4.85
N TRP A 22 20.23 -2.46 -4.31
CA TRP A 22 19.99 -2.36 -2.86
C TRP A 22 19.14 -3.51 -2.33
N ILE A 23 18.10 -3.92 -3.07
CA ILE A 23 17.28 -5.10 -2.73
C ILE A 23 18.15 -6.37 -2.66
N ALA A 24 19.09 -6.54 -3.60
CA ALA A 24 20.00 -7.69 -3.58
C ALA A 24 20.93 -7.69 -2.35
N VAL A 25 21.40 -6.51 -1.94
CA VAL A 25 22.15 -6.35 -0.68
C VAL A 25 21.27 -6.76 0.49
N LEU A 26 20.07 -6.20 0.63
CA LEU A 26 19.15 -6.54 1.73
C LEU A 26 18.86 -8.05 1.80
N ALA A 27 18.60 -8.70 0.66
CA ALA A 27 18.31 -10.13 0.59
C ALA A 27 19.48 -11.03 1.03
N THR A 28 20.72 -10.54 1.02
CA THR A 28 21.92 -11.31 1.36
C THR A 28 22.53 -10.94 2.71
N THR A 29 22.22 -9.74 3.22
CA THR A 29 22.84 -9.22 4.44
C THR A 29 21.89 -9.12 5.64
N LEU A 30 20.57 -9.09 5.42
CA LEU A 30 19.61 -9.03 6.52
C LEU A 30 19.57 -10.35 7.31
N PRO A 31 19.40 -10.29 8.64
CA PRO A 31 19.16 -11.49 9.44
C PRO A 31 17.75 -12.05 9.17
N ASP A 32 17.58 -13.37 9.32
CA ASP A 32 16.30 -14.05 9.14
C ASP A 32 15.22 -13.60 10.15
N THR A 33 15.64 -13.06 11.29
CA THR A 33 14.72 -12.57 12.34
C THR A 33 15.11 -11.17 12.80
N ALA A 34 14.08 -10.36 13.08
CA ALA A 34 14.24 -9.00 13.58
C ALA A 34 13.28 -8.78 14.76
N VAL A 35 13.76 -8.08 15.80
CA VAL A 35 12.95 -7.65 16.94
C VAL A 35 12.69 -6.16 16.83
N ALA A 36 11.42 -5.77 16.73
CA ALA A 36 11.00 -4.38 16.67
C ALA A 36 10.65 -3.84 18.06
N GLN A 37 11.23 -2.70 18.44
CA GLN A 37 11.01 -2.09 19.76
C GLN A 37 9.54 -1.71 20.01
N HIS A 38 8.85 -1.23 18.98
CA HIS A 38 7.48 -0.72 19.06
C HIS A 38 6.51 -1.57 18.22
N TRP A 39 6.65 -2.90 18.27
CA TRP A 39 5.90 -3.84 17.42
C TRP A 39 4.38 -3.59 17.41
N ARG A 40 3.78 -3.42 18.61
CA ARG A 40 2.33 -3.16 18.72
C ARG A 40 1.92 -1.87 18.01
N LEU A 41 2.70 -0.80 18.19
CA LEU A 41 2.41 0.49 17.59
C LEU A 41 2.55 0.45 16.07
N ALA A 42 3.54 -0.29 15.54
CA ALA A 42 3.74 -0.44 14.11
C ALA A 42 2.48 -0.99 13.44
N TRP A 43 1.92 -2.09 13.97
CA TRP A 43 0.70 -2.70 13.47
C TRP A 43 -0.53 -1.85 13.70
N THR A 44 -0.81 -1.47 14.96
CA THR A 44 -2.02 -0.67 15.24
C THR A 44 -2.02 0.67 14.53
N GLY A 45 -0.85 1.25 14.26
CA GLY A 45 -0.71 2.49 13.49
C GLY A 45 -0.93 2.28 12.00
N PHE A 46 -0.47 1.15 11.44
CA PHE A 46 -0.72 0.78 10.05
C PHE A 46 -2.21 0.51 9.84
N ASP A 47 -2.82 -0.36 10.66
CA ASP A 47 -4.26 -0.65 10.66
C ASP A 47 -5.12 0.61 10.77
N ALA A 48 -4.72 1.54 11.65
CA ALA A 48 -5.44 2.81 11.81
C ALA A 48 -5.38 3.67 10.53
N ALA A 49 -4.26 3.65 9.80
CA ALA A 49 -4.14 4.34 8.52
C ALA A 49 -5.03 3.71 7.45
N GLU A 50 -5.16 2.37 7.44
CA GLU A 50 -6.08 1.67 6.53
C GLU A 50 -7.53 1.97 6.84
N ALA A 51 -7.92 1.86 8.11
CA ALA A 51 -9.26 2.19 8.57
C ALA A 51 -9.62 3.63 8.20
N LEU A 52 -8.69 4.58 8.41
CA LEU A 52 -8.87 5.97 8.00
C LEU A 52 -9.01 6.08 6.47
N GLY A 53 -8.18 5.40 5.70
CA GLY A 53 -8.23 5.39 4.24
C GLY A 53 -9.57 4.89 3.70
N LEU A 54 -10.09 3.79 4.27
CA LEU A 54 -11.40 3.23 3.95
C LEU A 54 -12.53 4.21 4.29
N LEU A 55 -12.52 4.77 5.49
CA LEU A 55 -13.52 5.74 5.94
C LEU A 55 -13.52 7.02 5.09
N VAL A 56 -12.33 7.55 4.77
CA VAL A 56 -12.18 8.71 3.89
C VAL A 56 -12.65 8.38 2.47
N THR A 57 -12.31 7.21 1.94
CA THR A 57 -12.76 6.76 0.61
C THR A 57 -14.28 6.67 0.56
N ALA A 58 -14.92 6.04 1.55
CA ALA A 58 -16.36 5.92 1.66
C ALA A 58 -17.04 7.30 1.80
N TRP A 59 -16.46 8.19 2.60
CA TRP A 59 -16.98 9.55 2.79
C TRP A 59 -16.89 10.41 1.51
N LEU A 60 -15.78 10.33 0.76
CA LEU A 60 -15.63 11.02 -0.52
C LEU A 60 -16.60 10.47 -1.58
N LEU A 61 -16.78 9.15 -1.63
CA LEU A 61 -17.78 8.51 -2.50
C LEU A 61 -19.19 8.99 -2.20
N ALA A 62 -19.57 9.07 -0.92
CA ALA A 62 -20.88 9.58 -0.50
C ALA A 62 -21.12 11.05 -0.90
N ARG A 63 -20.05 11.80 -1.18
CA ARG A 63 -20.09 13.20 -1.64
C ARG A 63 -19.87 13.36 -3.14
N THR A 64 -19.73 12.26 -3.89
CA THR A 64 -19.32 12.28 -5.30
C THR A 64 -18.07 13.15 -5.54
N ASP A 65 -17.14 13.15 -4.58
CA ASP A 65 -15.96 14.02 -4.63
C ASP A 65 -14.92 13.44 -5.63
N PRO A 66 -14.38 14.26 -6.57
CA PRO A 66 -13.41 13.80 -7.57
C PRO A 66 -12.08 13.30 -6.98
N ARG A 67 -11.84 13.49 -5.67
CA ARG A 67 -10.66 12.97 -4.95
C ARG A 67 -10.84 11.52 -4.49
N ALA A 68 -12.05 10.94 -4.55
CA ALA A 68 -12.30 9.57 -4.12
C ALA A 68 -11.33 8.54 -4.77
N PRO A 69 -11.00 8.64 -6.08
CA PRO A 69 -10.03 7.72 -6.70
C PRO A 69 -8.62 7.79 -6.09
N LEU A 70 -8.19 8.98 -5.66
CA LEU A 70 -6.86 9.17 -5.04
C LEU A 70 -6.81 8.52 -3.66
N ALA A 71 -7.83 8.75 -2.84
CA ALA A 71 -7.95 8.10 -1.53
C ALA A 71 -8.02 6.58 -1.68
N ALA A 72 -8.83 6.09 -2.62
CA ALA A 72 -8.96 4.66 -2.87
C ALA A 72 -7.65 4.00 -3.36
N THR A 73 -6.87 4.70 -4.21
CA THR A 73 -5.55 4.20 -4.64
C THR A 73 -4.57 4.08 -3.47
N ALA A 74 -4.56 5.08 -2.59
CA ALA A 74 -3.72 5.05 -1.39
C ALA A 74 -4.12 3.91 -0.45
N THR A 75 -5.41 3.78 -0.15
CA THR A 75 -5.96 2.72 0.71
C THR A 75 -5.68 1.33 0.14
N ALA A 76 -5.87 1.13 -1.17
CA ALA A 76 -5.54 -0.15 -1.83
C ALA A 76 -4.06 -0.50 -1.71
N THR A 77 -3.18 0.51 -1.79
CA THR A 77 -1.74 0.29 -1.66
C THR A 77 -1.37 -0.14 -0.24
N LEU A 78 -2.02 0.45 0.78
CA LEU A 78 -1.84 0.05 2.17
C LEU A 78 -2.30 -1.40 2.39
N LEU A 79 -3.53 -1.74 1.99
CA LEU A 79 -4.11 -3.09 2.15
C LEU A 79 -3.27 -4.19 1.48
N LEU A 80 -2.67 -3.90 0.32
CA LEU A 80 -1.78 -4.85 -0.34
C LEU A 80 -0.43 -4.99 0.38
N ALA A 81 0.06 -3.91 1.00
CA ALA A 81 1.25 -3.97 1.82
C ALA A 81 0.97 -4.69 3.15
N ASP A 82 -0.21 -4.53 3.73
CA ASP A 82 -0.64 -5.25 4.94
C ASP A 82 -0.71 -6.75 4.69
N ALA A 83 -1.41 -7.17 3.63
CA ALA A 83 -1.50 -8.58 3.25
C ALA A 83 -0.13 -9.21 3.00
N TRP A 84 0.82 -8.43 2.45
CA TRP A 84 2.21 -8.86 2.32
C TRP A 84 2.89 -9.03 3.68
N PHE A 85 2.74 -8.06 4.59
CA PHE A 85 3.34 -8.15 5.92
C PHE A 85 2.73 -9.25 6.78
N ASP A 86 1.43 -9.47 6.71
CA ASP A 86 0.74 -10.54 7.42
C ASP A 86 1.32 -11.90 7.08
N VAL A 87 1.53 -12.17 5.79
CA VAL A 87 2.12 -13.43 5.33
C VAL A 87 3.62 -13.49 5.66
N THR A 88 4.38 -12.42 5.46
CA THR A 88 5.84 -12.43 5.62
C THR A 88 6.33 -12.33 7.06
N THR A 89 5.46 -11.93 8.00
CA THR A 89 5.75 -11.85 9.43
C THR A 89 4.99 -12.89 10.26
N ALA A 90 4.28 -13.80 9.58
CA ALA A 90 3.53 -14.88 10.22
C ALA A 90 4.43 -15.72 11.14
N GLY A 91 4.05 -15.78 12.42
CA GLY A 91 4.70 -16.63 13.41
C GLY A 91 4.12 -18.05 13.41
N SER A 92 3.77 -18.56 14.59
CA SER A 92 3.15 -19.88 14.74
C SER A 92 1.72 -19.98 14.19
N ASP A 93 1.04 -18.86 13.95
CA ASP A 93 -0.36 -18.81 13.49
C ASP A 93 -0.48 -18.38 12.03
N VAL A 94 0.17 -19.15 11.15
CA VAL A 94 0.13 -18.91 9.69
C VAL A 94 -1.31 -18.96 9.15
N GLY A 95 -2.19 -19.73 9.78
CA GLY A 95 -3.59 -19.84 9.38
C GLY A 95 -4.35 -18.52 9.51
N LEU A 96 -4.20 -17.83 10.65
CA LEU A 96 -4.80 -16.52 10.86
C LEU A 96 -4.23 -15.46 9.90
N SER A 97 -2.91 -15.42 9.71
CA SER A 97 -2.26 -14.49 8.76
C SER A 97 -2.73 -14.69 7.32
N LEU A 98 -2.90 -15.94 6.87
CA LEU A 98 -3.44 -16.22 5.53
C LEU A 98 -4.91 -15.81 5.40
N LEU A 99 -5.69 -15.95 6.47
CA LEU A 99 -7.09 -15.53 6.48
C LEU A 99 -7.21 -14.01 6.35
N MET A 100 -6.39 -13.25 7.09
CA MET A 100 -6.37 -11.79 7.04
C MET A 100 -5.96 -11.26 5.67
N ALA A 101 -4.85 -11.77 5.11
CA ALA A 101 -4.46 -11.46 3.74
C ALA A 101 -5.55 -11.80 2.69
N ALA A 102 -6.31 -12.89 2.90
CA ALA A 102 -7.43 -13.26 2.04
C ALA A 102 -8.66 -12.34 2.18
N LEU A 103 -8.74 -11.53 3.24
CA LEU A 103 -9.76 -10.50 3.44
C LEU A 103 -9.31 -9.14 2.92
N GLU A 104 -8.06 -8.76 3.15
CA GLU A 104 -7.47 -7.48 2.71
C GLU A 104 -7.36 -7.37 1.20
N VAL A 105 -6.93 -8.43 0.50
CA VAL A 105 -6.78 -8.41 -0.96
C VAL A 105 -8.11 -8.10 -1.67
N PRO A 106 -9.24 -8.75 -1.36
CA PRO A 106 -10.54 -8.35 -1.89
C PRO A 106 -10.90 -6.89 -1.60
N LEU A 107 -10.61 -6.38 -0.41
CA LEU A 107 -10.91 -4.99 -0.05
C LEU A 107 -10.04 -4.01 -0.84
N ALA A 108 -8.78 -4.35 -1.09
CA ALA A 108 -7.89 -3.60 -1.97
C ALA A 108 -8.43 -3.59 -3.41
N LEU A 109 -8.95 -4.72 -3.91
CA LEU A 109 -9.58 -4.78 -5.23
C LEU A 109 -10.83 -3.91 -5.33
N VAL A 110 -11.65 -3.83 -4.28
CA VAL A 110 -12.78 -2.90 -4.20
C VAL A 110 -12.27 -1.45 -4.29
N CYS A 111 -11.24 -1.09 -3.52
CA CYS A 111 -10.62 0.23 -3.58
C CYS A 111 -10.05 0.54 -4.98
N LEU A 112 -9.40 -0.42 -5.63
CA LEU A 112 -8.91 -0.26 -7.01
C LEU A 112 -10.04 -0.11 -8.03
N SER A 113 -11.21 -0.70 -7.81
CA SER A 113 -12.38 -0.49 -8.66
C SER A 113 -12.87 0.96 -8.58
N VAL A 114 -12.88 1.54 -7.37
CA VAL A 114 -13.17 2.95 -7.14
C VAL A 114 -12.11 3.85 -7.77
N ALA A 115 -10.84 3.50 -7.64
CA ALA A 115 -9.73 4.24 -8.23
C ALA A 115 -9.81 4.34 -9.76
N ARG A 116 -10.40 3.32 -10.42
CA ARG A 116 -10.60 3.30 -11.87
C ARG A 116 -11.82 4.09 -12.34
N ALA A 117 -12.79 4.33 -11.48
CA ALA A 117 -13.99 5.11 -11.78
C ALA A 117 -13.66 6.61 -11.84
N VAL A 118 -12.96 7.04 -12.88
CA VAL A 118 -12.79 8.46 -13.20
C VAL A 118 -14.13 9.02 -13.71
N PRO A 119 -14.64 10.13 -13.16
CA PRO A 119 -15.85 10.77 -13.68
C PRO A 119 -15.63 11.23 -15.14
N ALA A 120 -16.45 10.73 -16.06
CA ALA A 120 -16.36 10.97 -17.51
C ALA A 120 -16.84 12.37 -17.95
N HIS A 121 -16.54 13.42 -17.19
CA HIS A 121 -16.92 14.79 -17.54
C HIS A 121 -15.74 15.75 -17.40
N VAL A 122 -14.91 15.75 -18.44
CA VAL A 122 -14.09 16.89 -18.89
C VAL A 122 -14.33 17.05 -20.38
#